data_AF-A0A2Z4JG85-F1
#
_entry.id   AF-A0A2Z4JG85-F1
#
_cell.length_a   1.000
_cell.length_b   1.000
_cell.length_c   1.000
_cell.angle_alpha   90.00
_cell.angle_beta   90.00
_cell.angle_gamma   90.00
#
_symmetry.space_group_name_H-M   'P 1'
#
loop_
_entity.id
_entity.type
_entity.pdbx_description
1 polymer ?
#
loop_
_entity_poly.entity_id
_entity_poly.type
_entity_poly.pdbx_seq_one_letter_code
_entity_poly.pdbx_strand_id
1 'polypeptide(L)'
;MEEKKAHFVLVVKRNQPTLHDALRSLPWKQVTARRYERESGHGRRETGSVRTLTVTDLGLDFPHVAQAAKIHRHRTDRKTGKITRETVYTITDLPARAASPQVIGELVRS
;
A
#
# COMPACT_ATOMS: atom_id res chain seq x y z
N MET A 1 18.27 0.33 28.26
CA MET A 1 17.90 1.35 27.26
C MET A 1 16.61 0.89 26.61
N GLU A 2 15.52 1.64 26.78
CA GLU A 2 14.24 1.32 26.17
C GLU A 2 14.27 1.87 24.73
N GLU A 3 14.66 1.04 23.77
CA GLU A 3 14.51 1.36 22.35
C GLU A 3 13.00 1.35 22.03
N LYS A 4 12.36 2.51 22.02
CA LYS A 4 11.04 2.65 21.42
C LYS A 4 11.19 2.53 19.89
N LYS A 5 11.26 1.30 19.38
CA LYS A 5 11.20 1.01 17.95
C LYS A 5 9.81 1.39 17.44
N ALA A 6 9.67 2.62 16.97
CA ALA A 6 8.44 3.07 16.32
C ALA A 6 8.34 2.36 14.96
N HIS A 7 7.32 1.51 14.80
CA HIS A 7 6.99 0.92 13.51
C HIS A 7 6.52 2.00 12.53
N PHE A 8 6.83 1.83 11.25
CA PHE A 8 6.49 2.78 10.20
C PHE A 8 5.66 2.16 9.09
N VAL A 9 4.83 2.98 8.46
CA VAL A 9 4.28 2.73 7.12
C VAL A 9 4.52 4.00 6.30
N LEU A 10 5.35 3.91 5.27
CA LEU A 10 5.73 5.06 4.45
C LEU A 10 5.07 4.97 3.08
N VAL A 11 4.39 6.05 2.69
CA VAL A 11 3.85 6.20 1.33
C VAL A 11 4.95 6.66 0.39
N VAL A 12 5.26 5.85 -0.62
CA VAL A 12 6.28 6.13 -1.61
C VAL A 12 5.65 6.90 -2.77
N LYS A 13 6.05 8.17 -2.88
CA LYS A 13 5.62 9.08 -3.95
C LYS A 13 6.66 9.10 -5.08
N ARG A 14 6.29 9.68 -6.22
CA ARG A 14 7.16 9.81 -7.40
C ARG A 14 8.36 10.75 -7.23
N ASN A 15 8.45 11.50 -6.12
CA ASN A 15 9.64 12.28 -5.78
C ASN A 15 10.82 11.38 -5.32
N GLN A 16 10.58 10.08 -5.11
CA GLN A 16 11.61 9.05 -4.93
C GLN A 16 11.56 8.06 -6.10
N PRO A 17 12.02 8.46 -7.30
CA PRO A 17 11.76 7.72 -8.55
C PRO A 17 12.33 6.30 -8.52
N THR A 18 13.56 6.11 -8.05
CA THR A 18 14.21 4.79 -7.99
C THR A 18 13.43 3.81 -7.10
N LEU A 19 13.03 4.23 -5.89
CA LEU A 19 12.23 3.40 -4.98
C LEU A 19 10.84 3.13 -5.57
N HIS A 20 10.21 4.15 -6.13
CA HIS A 20 8.90 3.99 -6.75
C HIS A 20 8.95 2.98 -7.93
N ASP A 21 9.99 3.03 -8.76
CA ASP A 21 10.15 2.11 -9.89
C ASP A 21 10.51 0.69 -9.46
N ALA A 22 11.36 0.53 -8.43
CA ALA A 22 11.61 -0.76 -7.80
C ALA A 22 10.32 -1.39 -7.25
N LEU A 23 9.50 -0.61 -6.53
CA LEU A 23 8.20 -1.09 -6.05
C LEU A 23 7.25 -1.40 -7.21
N ARG A 24 7.29 -0.64 -8.31
CA ARG A 24 6.45 -0.88 -9.48
C ARG A 24 6.81 -2.18 -10.21
N SER A 25 8.08 -2.58 -10.24
CA SER A 25 8.56 -3.79 -10.93
C SER A 25 8.30 -5.09 -10.17
N LEU A 26 7.96 -5.02 -8.87
CA LEU A 26 7.64 -6.20 -8.07
C LEU A 26 6.52 -7.06 -8.70
N PRO A 27 6.50 -8.38 -8.46
CA PRO A 27 5.61 -9.34 -9.12
C PRO A 27 4.16 -9.28 -8.59
N TRP A 28 3.56 -8.09 -8.54
CA TRP A 28 2.22 -7.83 -7.97
C TRP A 28 1.12 -8.74 -8.49
N LYS A 29 1.24 -9.23 -9.73
CA LYS A 29 0.26 -10.14 -10.35
C LYS A 29 0.22 -11.51 -9.68
N GLN A 30 1.34 -11.97 -9.10
CA GLN A 30 1.50 -13.28 -8.47
C GLN A 30 1.14 -13.27 -6.97
N VAL A 31 0.85 -12.08 -6.41
CA VAL A 31 0.57 -11.91 -4.99
C VAL A 31 -0.76 -12.53 -4.59
N THR A 32 -0.71 -13.47 -3.63
CA THR A 32 -1.88 -14.10 -3.01
C THR A 32 -2.36 -13.32 -1.78
N ALA A 33 -1.45 -12.69 -1.03
CA ALA A 33 -1.75 -11.83 0.11
C ALA A 33 -2.42 -10.53 -0.35
N ARG A 34 -3.75 -10.52 -0.40
CA ARG A 34 -4.54 -9.39 -0.87
C ARG A 34 -5.83 -9.21 -0.09
N ARG A 35 -6.28 -7.98 0.03
CA ARG A 35 -7.60 -7.61 0.53
C ARG A 35 -8.32 -6.76 -0.50
N TYR A 36 -9.60 -7.06 -0.73
CA TYR A 36 -10.49 -6.19 -1.49
C TYR A 36 -11.33 -5.35 -0.53
N GLU A 37 -11.58 -4.12 -0.93
CA GLU A 37 -12.33 -3.14 -0.15
C GLU A 37 -13.39 -2.50 -1.02
N ARG A 38 -14.55 -2.22 -0.42
CA ARG A 38 -15.64 -1.50 -1.06
C ARG A 38 -16.31 -0.63 -0.03
N GLU A 39 -16.47 0.63 -0.37
CA GLU A 39 -17.08 1.63 0.49
C GLU A 39 -18.04 2.48 -0.33
N SER A 40 -19.04 3.03 0.34
CA SER A 40 -19.93 4.01 -0.26
C SER A 40 -20.48 5.00 0.74
N GLY A 41 -20.48 6.27 0.37
CA GLY A 41 -20.98 7.36 1.18
C GLY A 41 -20.92 8.68 0.42
N HIS A 42 -21.71 9.67 0.83
CA HIS A 42 -21.65 11.05 0.32
C HIS A 42 -21.67 11.15 -1.23
N GLY A 43 -22.49 10.32 -1.89
CA GLY A 43 -22.60 10.31 -3.36
C GLY A 43 -21.41 9.68 -4.09
N ARG A 44 -20.47 9.04 -3.38
CA ARG A 44 -19.31 8.36 -3.96
C ARG A 44 -19.34 6.87 -3.67
N ARG A 45 -18.73 6.10 -4.56
CA ARG A 45 -18.43 4.67 -4.37
C ARG A 45 -16.93 4.50 -4.52
N GLU A 46 -16.32 3.87 -3.55
CA GLU A 46 -14.91 3.50 -3.61
C GLU A 46 -14.79 1.98 -3.65
N THR A 47 -13.93 1.48 -4.52
CA THR A 47 -13.52 0.08 -4.54
C THR A 47 -12.01 0.04 -4.62
N GLY A 48 -11.39 -0.94 -4.00
CA GLY A 48 -9.95 -1.02 -4.00
C GLY A 48 -9.43 -2.40 -3.68
N SER A 49 -8.12 -2.52 -3.82
CA SER A 49 -7.40 -3.69 -3.34
C SER A 49 -6.08 -3.28 -2.72
N VAL A 50 -5.73 -3.89 -1.61
CA VAL A 50 -4.39 -3.85 -1.03
C VAL A 50 -3.73 -5.19 -1.30
N ARG A 51 -2.52 -5.16 -1.85
CA ARG A 51 -1.67 -6.35 -2.05
C ARG A 51 -0.38 -6.14 -1.29
N THR A 52 0.13 -7.16 -0.62
CA THR A 52 1.38 -7.07 0.14
C THR A 52 2.36 -8.14 -0.29
N LEU A 53 3.64 -7.80 -0.26
CA LEU A 53 4.76 -8.69 -0.52
C LEU A 53 5.70 -8.60 0.67
N THR A 54 6.20 -9.75 1.13
CA THR A 54 7.40 -9.74 1.98
C THR A 54 8.58 -9.41 1.09
N VAL A 55 9.39 -8.46 1.52
CA VAL A 55 10.62 -8.06 0.81
C VAL A 55 11.78 -8.20 1.78
N THR A 56 12.87 -8.76 1.32
CA THR A 56 14.11 -8.92 2.10
C THR A 56 15.16 -7.89 1.69
N ASP A 57 15.04 -7.38 0.47
CA ASP A 57 15.86 -6.32 -0.08
C ASP A 57 15.08 -5.65 -1.22
N LEU A 58 15.21 -4.34 -1.35
CA LEU A 58 14.71 -3.56 -2.49
C LEU A 58 15.85 -3.04 -3.36
N GLY A 59 17.10 -3.39 -3.06
CA GLY A 59 18.32 -2.90 -3.71
C GLY A 59 18.57 -1.41 -3.42
N LEU A 60 18.12 -0.92 -2.27
CA LEU A 60 18.07 0.50 -1.91
C LEU A 60 18.40 0.70 -0.43
N ASP A 61 18.85 1.90 -0.06
CA ASP A 61 19.19 2.31 1.33
C ASP A 61 17.95 2.49 2.24
N PHE A 62 17.02 1.53 2.20
CA PHE A 62 15.88 1.44 3.09
C PHE A 62 16.04 0.20 3.97
N PRO A 63 16.91 0.28 5.00
CA PRO A 63 17.09 -0.84 5.91
C PRO A 63 15.77 -1.12 6.66
N HIS A 64 15.61 -2.38 7.07
CA HIS A 64 14.50 -2.85 7.91
C HIS A 64 13.12 -2.90 7.25
N VAL A 65 12.99 -2.70 5.94
CA VAL A 65 11.71 -2.96 5.25
C VAL A 65 11.42 -4.47 5.29
N ALA A 66 10.28 -4.83 5.84
CA ALA A 66 9.80 -6.20 5.92
C ALA A 66 8.69 -6.48 4.88
N GLN A 67 7.89 -5.46 4.54
CA GLN A 67 6.86 -5.58 3.52
C GLN A 67 6.78 -4.37 2.60
N ALA A 68 6.43 -4.63 1.35
CA ALA A 68 5.94 -3.64 0.41
C ALA A 68 4.44 -3.86 0.16
N ALA A 69 3.69 -2.78 -0.04
CA ALA A 69 2.29 -2.88 -0.44
C ALA A 69 1.97 -2.05 -1.68
N LYS A 70 1.01 -2.55 -2.46
CA LYS A 70 0.38 -1.86 -3.57
C LYS A 70 -1.10 -1.71 -3.28
N ILE A 71 -1.55 -0.47 -3.18
CA ILE A 71 -2.93 -0.11 -2.95
C ILE A 71 -3.48 0.45 -4.24
N HIS A 72 -4.55 -0.17 -4.75
CA HIS A 72 -5.29 0.33 -5.89
C HIS A 72 -6.64 0.84 -5.43
N ARG A 73 -7.00 2.06 -5.83
CA ARG A 73 -8.30 2.68 -5.49
C ARG A 73 -9.01 3.14 -6.76
N HIS A 74 -10.30 2.88 -6.81
CA HIS A 74 -11.23 3.30 -7.82
C HIS A 74 -12.35 4.07 -7.15
N ARG A 75 -12.42 5.37 -7.41
CA ARG A 75 -13.47 6.27 -6.91
C ARG A 75 -14.42 6.60 -8.04
N THR A 76 -15.70 6.30 -7.86
CA THR A 76 -16.78 6.67 -8.77
C THR A 76 -17.67 7.70 -8.09
N ASP A 77 -17.80 8.86 -8.72
CA ASP A 77 -18.84 9.83 -8.37
C ASP A 77 -20.18 9.34 -8.92
N ARG A 78 -21.18 9.16 -8.06
CA ARG A 78 -22.47 8.54 -8.45
C ARG A 78 -23.37 9.49 -9.21
N LYS A 79 -23.17 10.81 -9.08
CA LYS A 79 -23.99 11.81 -9.78
C LYS A 79 -23.53 12.00 -11.21
N THR A 80 -22.23 12.07 -11.40
CA THR A 80 -21.60 12.36 -12.70
C THR A 80 -21.10 11.11 -13.42
N GLY A 81 -20.97 9.99 -12.73
CA GLY A 81 -20.35 8.76 -13.25
C GLY A 81 -18.82 8.85 -13.38
N LYS A 82 -18.19 9.97 -13.01
CA LYS A 82 -16.75 10.17 -13.14
C LYS A 82 -15.98 9.13 -12.33
N ILE A 83 -15.02 8.46 -12.97
CA ILE A 83 -14.15 7.46 -12.34
C ILE A 83 -12.73 8.02 -12.24
N THR A 84 -12.16 7.99 -11.03
CA THR A 84 -10.75 8.27 -10.76
C THR A 84 -10.06 6.99 -10.30
N ARG A 85 -8.86 6.72 -10.81
CA ARG A 85 -8.03 5.58 -10.44
C ARG A 85 -6.73 6.05 -9.80
N GLU A 86 -6.33 5.41 -8.71
CA GLU A 86 -5.09 5.69 -8.00
C GLU A 86 -4.34 4.38 -7.73
N THR A 87 -3.01 4.44 -7.81
CA THR A 87 -2.12 3.38 -7.34
C THR A 87 -1.13 4.01 -6.37
N VAL A 88 -1.11 3.51 -5.14
CA VAL A 88 -0.19 3.95 -4.08
C VAL A 88 0.73 2.78 -3.74
N TYR A 89 2.02 3.07 -3.60
CA TYR A 89 2.99 2.10 -3.08
C TYR A 89 3.38 2.49 -1.65
N THR A 90 3.52 1.50 -0.79
CA THR A 90 4.00 1.71 0.57
C THR A 90 5.05 0.68 0.97
N ILE A 91 5.88 1.04 1.94
CA ILE A 91 6.85 0.14 2.60
C ILE A 91 6.66 0.22 4.12
N THR A 92 6.95 -0.88 4.82
CA THR A 92 6.82 -0.98 6.27
C THR A 92 7.84 -1.96 6.85
N ASP A 93 8.27 -1.72 8.09
CA ASP A 93 9.06 -2.65 8.90
C ASP A 93 8.19 -3.72 9.59
N LEU A 94 6.86 -3.57 9.53
CA LEU A 94 5.95 -4.58 10.05
C LEU A 94 6.03 -5.85 9.18
N PRO A 95 6.26 -7.03 9.76
CA PRO A 95 6.21 -8.29 9.03
C PRO A 95 4.77 -8.71 8.76
N ALA A 96 4.57 -9.63 7.81
CA ALA A 96 3.23 -10.07 7.38
C ALA A 96 2.35 -10.65 8.50
N ARG A 97 2.98 -11.20 9.56
CA ARG A 97 2.29 -11.68 10.77
C ARG A 97 1.72 -10.56 11.64
N ALA A 98 2.29 -9.37 11.59
CA ALA A 98 1.89 -8.20 12.36
C ALA A 98 0.97 -7.28 11.54
N ALA A 99 1.19 -7.18 10.24
CA ALA A 99 0.42 -6.31 9.36
C ALA A 99 -0.11 -7.08 8.13
N SER A 100 -1.39 -7.43 8.19
CA SER A 100 -2.10 -7.99 7.04
C SER A 100 -2.33 -6.90 5.97
N PRO A 101 -2.71 -7.27 4.73
CA PRO A 101 -3.11 -6.28 3.72
C PRO A 101 -4.22 -5.34 4.18
N GLN A 102 -5.13 -5.80 5.05
CA GLN A 102 -6.17 -4.95 5.62
C GLN A 102 -5.56 -3.88 6.53
N VAL A 103 -4.72 -4.30 7.48
CA VAL A 103 -4.07 -3.39 8.45
C VAL A 103 -3.26 -2.32 7.74
N ILE A 104 -2.47 -2.70 6.72
CA ILE A 104 -1.72 -1.73 5.90
C ILE A 104 -2.66 -0.77 5.16
N GLY A 105 -3.79 -1.27 4.64
CA GLY A 105 -4.82 -0.43 4.01
C GLY A 105 -5.38 0.62 4.96
N GLU A 106 -5.66 0.24 6.19
CA GLU A 106 -6.19 1.11 7.26
C GLU A 106 -5.16 2.17 7.68
N LEU A 107 -3.89 1.77 7.88
CA LEU A 107 -2.80 2.68 8.27
C LEU A 107 -2.48 3.74 7.20
N VAL A 108 -2.84 3.52 5.93
CA VAL A 108 -2.60 4.45 4.81
C VAL A 108 -3.83 5.32 4.50
N ARG A 109 -4.94 5.12 5.21
CA ARG A 109 -6.17 5.92 5.05
C ARG A 109 -6.21 7.17 5.95
N SER A 110 -5.36 7.25 6.97
CA SER A 110 -5.26 8.38 7.91
C SER A 110 -4.64 9.63 7.31
#